data_AF-A0A1V2ZVW7-F1
#
_entry.id   AF-A0A1V2ZVW7-F1
#
_cell.length_a   1.000
_cell.length_b   1.000
_cell.length_c   1.000
_cell.angle_alpha   90.00
_cell.angle_beta   90.00
_cell.angle_gamma   90.00
#
_symmetry.space_group_name_H-M   'P 1'
#
loop_
_entity.id
_entity.type
_entity.pdbx_description
1 polymer ?
#
loop_
_entity_poly.entity_id
_entity_poly.type
_entity_poly.pdbx_seq_one_letter_code
_entity_poly.pdbx_strand_id
1 'polypeptide(L)'
;MLLPLLAVVGGLVLLAASADRFVFGAAGLARGLGVSPVLIGLTVVAFGTSAPEIIVSLLASLQGAPGLAVGNAIGSNIANLGLVLGLAALIAPIIAGHGLVRRELPLLLLATLGVLLLLLDGRLARAEGVIMLAGLIAVVVWMIRAARHPGTPPES
;
A
#
# COMPACT_ATOMS: atom_id res chain seq x y z
N MET A 1 -20.31 -25.24 -11.41
CA MET A 1 -18.87 -25.36 -11.08
C MET A 1 -17.96 -24.91 -12.22
N LEU A 2 -18.29 -25.20 -13.48
CA LEU A 2 -17.51 -24.71 -14.63
C LEU A 2 -17.47 -23.17 -14.74
N LEU A 3 -18.60 -22.49 -14.55
CA LEU A 3 -18.67 -21.03 -14.68
C LEU A 3 -17.80 -20.28 -13.63
N PRO A 4 -17.84 -20.58 -12.32
CA PRO A 4 -16.91 -20.01 -11.36
C PRO A 4 -15.44 -20.29 -11.69
N LEU A 5 -15.12 -21.50 -12.15
CA LEU A 5 -13.75 -21.86 -12.53
C LEU A 5 -13.26 -21.02 -13.71
N LEU A 6 -14.09 -20.87 -14.76
CA LEU A 6 -13.77 -20.01 -15.90
C LEU A 6 -13.61 -18.54 -15.49
N ALA A 7 -14.45 -18.05 -14.56
CA ALA A 7 -14.34 -16.70 -14.04
C ALA A 7 -13.03 -16.48 -13.26
N VAL A 8 -12.62 -17.44 -12.42
CA VAL A 8 -11.35 -17.38 -11.68
C VAL A 8 -10.16 -17.40 -12.63
N VAL A 9 -10.13 -18.34 -13.57
CA VAL A 9 -9.03 -18.46 -14.54
C VAL A 9 -8.95 -17.22 -15.43
N GLY A 10 -10.08 -16.77 -15.99
CA GLY A 10 -10.14 -15.55 -16.79
C GLY A 10 -9.73 -14.31 -15.99
N GLY A 11 -10.18 -14.21 -14.74
CA GLY A 11 -9.79 -13.13 -13.82
C GLY A 11 -8.29 -13.11 -13.57
N LEU A 12 -7.65 -14.25 -13.30
CA LEU A 12 -6.20 -14.36 -13.10
C LEU A 12 -5.42 -13.95 -14.35
N VAL A 13 -5.87 -14.38 -15.55
CA VAL A 13 -5.24 -14.00 -16.81
C VAL A 13 -5.34 -12.49 -17.04
N LEU A 14 -6.51 -11.89 -16.79
CA LEU A 14 -6.70 -10.44 -16.89
C LEU A 14 -5.86 -9.68 -15.85
N LEU A 15 -5.75 -10.20 -14.62
CA LEU A 15 -4.90 -9.65 -13.56
C LEU A 15 -3.44 -9.62 -13.99
N ALA A 16 -2.90 -10.76 -14.44
CA ALA A 16 -1.53 -10.86 -14.92
C ALA A 16 -1.27 -9.94 -16.11
N ALA A 17 -2.17 -9.91 -17.10
CA ALA A 17 -2.03 -9.07 -18.29
C ALA A 17 -2.18 -7.56 -18.00
N SER A 18 -2.91 -7.18 -16.95
CA SER A 18 -3.12 -5.78 -16.58
C SER A 18 -2.03 -5.24 -15.64
N ALA A 19 -1.36 -6.10 -14.86
CA ALA A 19 -0.33 -5.69 -13.91
C ALA A 19 0.79 -4.87 -14.58
N ASP A 20 1.40 -5.38 -15.65
CA ASP A 20 2.47 -4.67 -16.36
C ASP A 20 1.96 -3.35 -16.95
N ARG A 21 0.77 -3.36 -17.55
CA ARG A 21 0.15 -2.17 -18.14
C ARG A 21 -0.13 -1.09 -17.09
N PHE A 22 -0.56 -1.49 -15.90
CA PHE A 22 -0.80 -0.59 -14.79
C PHE A 22 0.52 0.07 -14.34
N VAL A 23 1.58 -0.73 -14.15
CA VAL A 23 2.90 -0.22 -13.74
C VAL A 23 3.49 0.72 -14.81
N PHE A 24 3.49 0.31 -16.07
CA PHE A 24 4.03 1.14 -17.16
C PHE A 24 3.21 2.41 -17.39
N GLY A 25 1.88 2.32 -17.32
CA GLY A 25 0.98 3.47 -17.41
C GLY A 25 1.22 4.46 -16.28
N ALA A 26 1.34 3.98 -15.04
CA ALA A 26 1.66 4.81 -13.88
C ALA A 26 3.04 5.46 -14.02
N ALA A 27 4.07 4.71 -14.46
CA ALA A 27 5.40 5.27 -14.71
C ALA A 27 5.40 6.32 -15.85
N GLY A 28 4.56 6.13 -16.87
CA GLY A 28 4.34 7.11 -17.94
C GLY A 28 3.72 8.41 -17.42
N LEU A 29 2.69 8.31 -16.57
CA LEU A 29 2.09 9.45 -15.87
C LEU A 29 3.12 10.17 -14.99
N ALA A 30 3.98 9.43 -14.29
CA ALA A 30 5.06 10.01 -13.48
C ALA A 30 5.94 10.94 -14.31
N ARG A 31 6.42 10.45 -15.47
CA ARG A 31 7.26 11.22 -16.40
C ARG A 31 6.53 12.44 -16.95
N GLY A 32 5.27 12.29 -17.34
CA GLY A 32 4.45 13.40 -17.86
C GLY A 32 4.20 14.52 -16.85
N LEU A 33 4.15 14.19 -15.56
CA LEU A 33 3.96 15.14 -14.46
C LEU A 33 5.27 15.69 -13.89
N GLY A 34 6.44 15.26 -14.39
CA GLY A 34 7.75 15.65 -13.86
C GLY A 34 8.03 15.06 -12.47
N VAL A 35 7.41 13.93 -12.13
CA VAL A 35 7.50 13.27 -10.83
C VAL A 35 8.30 11.98 -10.95
N SER A 36 9.04 11.60 -9.92
CA SER A 36 9.81 10.35 -9.94
C SER A 36 8.88 9.12 -10.00
N PRO A 37 9.25 8.06 -10.76
CA PRO A 37 8.50 6.80 -10.78
C PRO A 37 8.31 6.19 -9.39
N VAL A 38 9.27 6.40 -8.49
CA VAL A 38 9.21 5.94 -7.09
C VAL A 38 8.04 6.59 -6.35
N LEU A 39 7.82 7.91 -6.50
CA LEU A 39 6.70 8.58 -5.81
C LEU A 39 5.35 8.06 -6.31
N ILE A 40 5.20 7.82 -7.62
CA ILE A 40 3.98 7.24 -8.18
C ILE A 40 3.77 5.79 -7.71
N GLY A 41 4.85 5.01 -7.61
CA GLY A 41 4.84 3.67 -7.02
C GLY A 41 4.31 3.69 -5.57
N LEU A 42 4.82 4.62 -4.76
CA LEU A 42 4.45 4.77 -3.35
C LEU A 42 3.07 5.42 -3.14
N THR A 43 2.44 5.95 -4.17
CA THR A 43 1.15 6.64 -4.07
C THR A 43 0.09 5.98 -4.95
N VAL A 44 0.02 6.32 -6.24
CA VAL A 44 -1.03 5.87 -7.15
C VAL A 44 -1.06 4.34 -7.27
N VAL A 45 0.11 3.72 -7.42
CA VAL A 45 0.19 2.25 -7.54
C VAL A 45 -0.24 1.60 -6.22
N ALA A 46 0.32 2.04 -5.09
CA ALA A 46 -0.05 1.54 -3.77
C ALA A 46 -1.56 1.67 -3.47
N PHE A 47 -2.15 2.84 -3.70
CA PHE A 47 -3.59 3.05 -3.53
C PHE A 47 -4.42 2.22 -4.51
N GLY A 48 -3.98 2.11 -5.77
CA GLY A 48 -4.68 1.31 -6.77
C GLY A 48 -4.73 -0.17 -6.42
N THR A 49 -3.62 -0.73 -5.91
CA THR A 49 -3.56 -2.13 -5.49
C THR A 49 -4.32 -2.41 -4.20
N SER A 50 -4.49 -1.41 -3.32
CA SER A 50 -5.24 -1.55 -2.06
C SER A 50 -6.71 -1.11 -2.14
N ALA A 51 -7.15 -0.58 -3.29
CA ALA A 51 -8.53 -0.13 -3.46
C ALA A 51 -9.57 -1.25 -3.26
N PRO A 52 -9.39 -2.48 -3.80
CA PRO A 52 -10.31 -3.58 -3.53
C PRO A 52 -10.45 -3.87 -2.03
N GLU A 53 -9.34 -3.89 -1.30
CA GLU A 53 -9.29 -4.16 0.13
C GLU A 53 -9.96 -3.06 0.94
N ILE A 54 -9.80 -1.80 0.55
CA ILE A 54 -10.50 -0.67 1.16
C ILE A 54 -12.01 -0.84 0.98
N ILE A 55 -12.47 -1.19 -0.22
CA ILE A 55 -13.89 -1.39 -0.52
C ILE A 55 -14.44 -2.57 0.28
N VAL A 56 -13.74 -3.71 0.31
CA VAL A 56 -14.14 -4.91 1.07
C VAL A 56 -14.23 -4.58 2.57
N SER A 57 -13.24 -3.89 3.12
CA SER A 57 -13.21 -3.51 4.53
C SER A 57 -14.33 -2.52 4.87
N LEU A 58 -14.58 -1.54 4.00
CA LEU A 58 -15.68 -0.58 4.16
C LEU A 58 -17.03 -1.29 4.16
N LEU A 59 -17.28 -2.17 3.19
CA LEU A 59 -18.53 -2.93 3.09
C LEU A 59 -18.72 -3.84 4.31
N ALA A 60 -17.67 -4.56 4.74
CA ALA A 60 -17.73 -5.40 5.93
C ALA A 60 -18.07 -4.58 7.20
N SER A 61 -17.46 -3.39 7.36
CA SER A 61 -17.78 -2.50 8.47
C SER A 61 -19.23 -1.98 8.41
N LEU A 62 -19.74 -1.62 7.22
CA LEU A 62 -21.11 -1.14 7.04
C LEU A 62 -22.15 -2.24 7.29
N GLN A 63 -21.78 -3.50 7.05
CA GLN A 63 -22.62 -4.68 7.31
C GLN A 63 -22.57 -5.15 8.77
N GLY A 64 -21.95 -4.37 9.67
CA GLY A 64 -21.87 -4.71 11.09
C GLY A 64 -20.85 -5.80 11.42
N ALA A 65 -19.91 -6.09 10.51
CA ALA A 65 -18.82 -7.04 10.71
C ALA A 65 -17.43 -6.35 10.75
N PRO A 66 -17.17 -5.44 11.71
CA PRO A 66 -15.92 -4.69 11.78
C PRO A 66 -14.69 -5.59 12.00
N GLY A 67 -14.85 -6.75 12.66
CA GLY A 67 -13.77 -7.72 12.81
C GLY A 67 -13.27 -8.28 11.47
N LEU A 68 -14.17 -8.48 10.48
CA LEU A 68 -13.79 -8.88 9.12
C LEU A 68 -13.06 -7.76 8.38
N ALA A 69 -13.47 -6.50 8.61
CA ALA A 69 -12.79 -5.34 8.02
C ALA A 69 -11.34 -5.23 8.53
N VAL A 70 -11.14 -5.35 9.85
CA VAL A 70 -9.80 -5.33 10.47
C VAL A 70 -8.98 -6.54 10.03
N GLY A 71 -9.59 -7.73 10.01
CA GLY A 71 -8.94 -8.95 9.53
C GLY A 71 -8.47 -8.85 8.08
N ASN A 72 -9.28 -8.25 7.20
CA ASN A 72 -8.91 -8.00 5.80
C ASN A 72 -7.75 -7.00 5.70
N ALA A 73 -7.79 -5.89 6.44
CA ALA A 73 -6.74 -4.88 6.43
C ALA A 73 -5.39 -5.41 6.97
N ILE A 74 -5.39 -6.15 8.07
CA ILE A 74 -4.16 -6.72 8.65
C ILE A 74 -3.67 -7.90 7.81
N GLY A 75 -4.58 -8.79 7.39
CA GLY A 75 -4.25 -9.98 6.61
C GLY A 75 -3.63 -9.66 5.25
N SER A 76 -4.15 -8.64 4.56
CA SER A 76 -3.57 -8.17 3.28
C SER A 76 -2.16 -7.62 3.44
N ASN A 77 -1.87 -6.87 4.51
CA ASN A 77 -0.50 -6.39 4.79
C ASN A 77 0.46 -7.54 5.11
N ILE A 78 0.01 -8.55 5.88
CA ILE A 78 0.80 -9.75 6.17
C ILE A 78 1.08 -10.53 4.86
N ALA A 79 0.07 -10.71 4.01
CA ALA A 79 0.23 -11.36 2.71
C ALA A 79 1.17 -10.57 1.79
N ASN A 80 1.06 -9.25 1.74
CA ASN A 80 1.93 -8.42 0.91
C ASN A 80 3.40 -8.51 1.34
N LEU A 81 3.69 -8.52 2.64
CA LEU A 81 5.07 -8.64 3.14
C LEU A 81 5.59 -10.08 3.11
N GLY A 82 4.81 -11.04 3.57
CA GLY A 82 5.24 -12.43 3.70
C GLY A 82 5.21 -13.19 2.38
N LEU A 83 4.11 -13.08 1.64
CA LEU A 83 3.91 -13.82 0.39
C LEU A 83 4.46 -13.04 -0.80
N VAL A 84 3.97 -11.82 -1.05
CA VAL A 84 4.31 -11.09 -2.29
C VAL A 84 5.76 -10.63 -2.27
N LEU A 85 6.17 -9.87 -1.26
CA LEU A 85 7.55 -9.38 -1.13
C LEU A 85 8.53 -10.54 -0.87
N GLY A 86 8.14 -11.52 -0.06
CA GLY A 86 8.95 -12.73 0.19
C GLY A 86 9.24 -13.52 -1.09
N LEU A 87 8.22 -13.81 -1.90
CA LEU A 87 8.41 -14.48 -3.19
C LEU A 87 9.19 -13.63 -4.18
N ALA A 88 8.91 -12.32 -4.25
CA ALA A 88 9.66 -11.41 -5.11
C ALA A 88 11.16 -11.42 -4.78
N ALA A 89 11.52 -11.40 -3.48
CA ALA A 89 12.91 -11.46 -3.02
C ALA A 89 13.60 -12.80 -3.30
N LEU A 90 12.86 -13.92 -3.32
CA LEU A 90 13.39 -15.23 -3.70
C LEU A 90 13.64 -15.34 -5.21
N ILE A 91 12.81 -14.71 -6.03
CA ILE A 91 12.94 -14.70 -7.49
C ILE A 91 14.04 -13.74 -7.95
N ALA A 92 14.06 -12.52 -7.40
CA ALA A 92 15.01 -11.48 -7.73
C ALA A 92 15.46 -10.75 -6.46
N PRO A 93 16.76 -10.78 -6.10
CA PRO A 93 17.26 -10.09 -4.92
C PRO A 93 16.92 -8.59 -4.94
N ILE A 94 16.24 -8.13 -3.89
CA ILE A 94 15.81 -6.73 -3.77
C ILE A 94 16.88 -5.95 -2.99
N ILE A 95 17.55 -5.02 -3.66
CA ILE A 95 18.52 -4.11 -3.02
C ILE A 95 17.76 -2.90 -2.48
N ALA A 96 17.56 -2.85 -1.17
CA ALA A 96 16.93 -1.72 -0.49
C ALA A 96 17.84 -0.49 -0.48
N GLY A 97 17.37 0.63 -1.03
CA GLY A 97 18.11 1.90 -0.99
C GLY A 97 18.19 2.49 0.43
N HIS A 98 19.24 3.28 0.70
CA HIS A 98 19.46 3.92 2.01
C HIS A 98 18.25 4.74 2.51
N GLY A 99 17.52 5.40 1.61
CA GLY A 99 16.31 6.17 1.95
C GLY A 99 15.15 5.29 2.43
N LEU A 100 14.91 4.15 1.78
CA LEU A 100 13.89 3.17 2.18
C LEU A 100 14.19 2.65 3.59
N VAL A 101 15.45 2.28 3.86
CA VAL A 101 15.86 1.70 5.14
C VAL A 101 15.82 2.70 6.30
N ARG A 102 16.32 3.93 6.10
CA ARG A 102 16.41 4.90 7.20
C ARG A 102 15.15 5.72 7.44
N ARG A 103 14.25 5.79 6.47
CA ARG A 103 13.14 6.73 6.50
C ARG A 103 11.79 6.04 6.42
N GLU A 104 11.61 5.19 5.42
CA GLU A 104 10.30 4.57 5.14
C GLU A 104 10.03 3.40 6.07
N LEU A 105 11.02 2.52 6.29
CA LEU A 105 10.92 1.39 7.22
C LEU A 105 10.57 1.81 8.67
N PRO A 106 11.26 2.80 9.29
CA PRO A 106 10.89 3.27 10.62
C PRO A 106 9.49 3.87 10.69
N LEU A 107 9.06 4.62 9.66
CA LEU A 107 7.69 5.13 9.58
C LEU A 107 6.66 4.00 9.49
N LEU A 108 6.96 2.96 8.71
CA LEU A 108 6.10 1.79 8.54
C LEU A 108 5.98 1.00 9.85
N LEU A 109 7.09 0.83 10.58
CA LEU A 109 7.12 0.22 11.91
C LEU A 109 6.33 1.05 12.93
N LEU A 110 6.50 2.38 12.93
CA LEU A 110 5.76 3.27 13.81
C LEU A 110 4.26 3.22 13.54
N ALA A 111 3.85 3.24 12.26
CA ALA A 111 2.46 3.11 11.87
C ALA A 111 1.88 1.75 12.30
N THR A 112 2.63 0.66 12.08
CA THR A 112 2.21 -0.69 12.48
C THR A 112 2.07 -0.81 14.00
N LEU A 113 3.03 -0.27 14.77
CA LEU A 113 2.95 -0.23 16.22
C LEU A 113 1.79 0.64 16.70
N GLY A 114 1.56 1.79 16.05
CA GLY A 114 0.41 2.65 16.32
C GLY A 114 -0.92 1.92 16.16
N VAL A 115 -1.10 1.18 15.05
CA VAL A 115 -2.29 0.34 14.84
C VAL A 115 -2.41 -0.74 15.91
N LEU A 116 -1.30 -1.40 16.28
CA LEU A 116 -1.30 -2.41 17.33
C LEU A 116 -1.77 -1.84 18.68
N LEU A 117 -1.30 -0.63 19.03
CA LEU A 117 -1.68 0.05 20.27
C LEU A 117 -3.16 0.44 20.27
N LEU A 118 -3.69 0.93 19.14
CA LEU A 118 -5.11 1.26 18.98
C LEU A 118 -6.00 0.02 19.05
N LEU A 119 -5.48 -1.15 18.69
CA LEU A 119 -6.24 -2.40 18.66
C LEU A 119 -6.15 -3.21 19.98
N LEU A 120 -5.52 -2.68 21.03
CA LEU A 120 -5.30 -3.41 22.29
C LEU A 120 -6.59 -3.79 23.01
N ASP A 121 -7.64 -2.96 22.88
CA ASP A 121 -8.96 -3.25 23.43
C ASP A 121 -9.81 -4.18 22.53
N GLY A 122 -9.22 -4.63 21.41
CA GLY A 122 -9.83 -5.50 20.41
C GLY A 122 -10.86 -4.81 19.52
N ARG A 123 -10.95 -3.48 19.54
CA ARG A 123 -11.91 -2.70 18.75
C ARG A 123 -11.20 -1.55 18.05
N LEU A 124 -11.83 -1.05 16.98
CA LEU A 124 -11.39 0.18 16.32
C LEU A 124 -12.59 1.14 16.29
N ALA A 125 -12.51 2.18 17.10
CA ALA A 125 -13.50 3.23 17.19
C ALA A 125 -13.34 4.24 16.04
N ARG A 126 -14.41 5.00 15.78
CA ARG A 126 -14.39 6.05 14.74
C ARG A 126 -13.28 7.08 14.95
N ALA A 127 -13.02 7.46 16.20
CA ALA A 127 -11.96 8.41 16.53
C ALA A 127 -10.57 7.89 16.12
N GLU A 128 -10.31 6.61 16.36
CA GLU A 128 -9.05 5.95 16.01
C GLU A 128 -8.91 5.83 14.48
N GLY A 129 -10.00 5.51 13.78
CA GLY A 129 -10.05 5.57 12.32
C GLY A 129 -9.75 6.96 11.76
N VAL A 130 -10.25 8.02 12.39
CA VAL A 130 -9.93 9.41 12.01
C VAL A 130 -8.45 9.72 12.26
N ILE A 131 -7.89 9.28 13.38
CA ILE A 131 -6.45 9.42 13.67
C ILE A 131 -5.61 8.72 12.60
N MET A 132 -5.96 7.48 12.25
CA MET A 132 -5.26 6.71 11.21
C MET A 132 -5.36 7.40 9.84
N LEU A 133 -6.54 7.91 9.48
CA LEU A 133 -6.74 8.62 8.21
C LEU A 133 -5.95 9.94 8.16
N ALA A 134 -5.94 10.70 9.27
CA ALA A 134 -5.14 11.91 9.37
C ALA A 134 -3.64 11.60 9.27
N GLY A 135 -3.18 10.54 9.91
CA GLY A 135 -1.80 10.04 9.81
C GLY A 135 -1.44 9.64 8.38
N LEU A 136 -2.30 8.92 7.68
CA LEU A 136 -2.12 8.57 6.27
C LEU A 136 -1.98 9.82 5.40
N ILE A 137 -2.89 10.80 5.55
CA ILE A 137 -2.83 12.06 4.80
C ILE A 137 -1.53 12.80 5.09
N ALA A 138 -1.12 12.88 6.37
CA ALA A 138 0.12 13.55 6.77
C ALA A 138 1.35 12.89 6.13
N VAL A 139 1.43 11.56 6.15
CA VAL A 139 2.53 10.80 5.52
C VAL A 139 2.56 11.02 4.01
N VAL A 140 1.41 10.91 3.33
CA VAL A 140 1.33 11.11 1.87
C VAL A 140 1.76 12.54 1.50
N VAL A 141 1.27 13.55 2.20
CA VAL A 141 1.66 14.96 1.97
C VAL A 141 3.16 15.15 2.20
N TRP A 142 3.71 14.59 3.27
CA TRP A 142 5.13 14.67 3.56
C TRP A 142 5.98 13.95 2.49
N MET A 143 5.57 12.77 2.00
CA MET A 143 6.25 12.07 0.92
C MET A 143 6.25 12.88 -0.37
N ILE A 144 5.13 13.50 -0.72
CA ILE A 144 5.02 14.37 -1.90
C ILE A 144 5.93 15.59 -1.76
N ARG A 145 5.98 16.23 -0.60
CA ARG A 145 6.87 17.38 -0.35
C ARG A 145 8.34 16.98 -0.40
N ALA A 146 8.70 15.86 0.23
CA ALA A 146 10.07 15.35 0.22
C ALA A 146 10.54 14.97 -1.19
N ALA A 147 9.64 14.51 -2.06
CA ALA A 147 9.95 14.20 -3.44
C ALA A 147 10.10 15.44 -4.34
N ARG A 148 9.50 16.59 -3.96
CA ARG A 148 9.62 17.87 -4.68
C ARG A 148 10.89 18.65 -4.35
N HIS A 149 11.55 18.34 -3.23
CA HIS A 149 12.82 18.93 -2.83
C HIS A 149 13.93 17.86 -2.84
N PRO A 150 14.47 17.48 -4.01
CA PRO A 150 15.75 16.80 -4.02
C PRO A 150 16.75 17.77 -3.41
N GLY A 151 17.45 17.36 -2.34
CA GLY A 151 18.37 18.23 -1.63
C GLY A 151 19.31 18.95 -2.60
N THR A 152 19.42 20.27 -2.46
CA THR A 152 20.65 20.98 -2.80
C THR A 152 21.81 20.23 -2.13
N PRO A 153 22.89 19.89 -2.85
CA PRO A 153 24.09 19.37 -2.20
C PRO A 153 24.55 20.38 -1.15
N PRO A 154 25.15 19.96 -0.01
CA PRO A 154 25.91 20.91 0.78
C PRO A 154 27.02 21.47 -0.11
N GLU A 155 26.98 22.78 -0.34
CA GLU A 155 28.15 23.50 -0.82
C GLU A 155 29.24 23.39 0.26
N SER A 156 30.30 22.65 -0.04
CA SER A 156 31.60 22.78 0.61
C SER A 156 32.69 22.32 -0.36
#